data_AF-A0A151QFL5-F1
#
_entry.id   AF-A0A151QFL5-F1
#
_cell.length_a   1.000
_cell.length_b   1.000
_cell.length_c   1.000
_cell.angle_alpha   90.00
_cell.angle_beta   90.00
_cell.angle_gamma   90.00
#
_symmetry.space_group_name_H-M   'P 1'
#
loop_
_entity.id
_entity.type
_entity.pdbx_description
1 polymer ?
#
loop_
_entity_poly.entity_id
_entity_poly.type
_entity_poly.pdbx_seq_one_letter_code
_entity_poly.pdbx_strand_id
1 'polypeptide(L)'
;MTWRGFRSAELAFWAIWLGALWFMAILVAPGLFKWLPRPEAGLVAGRLFYMLALYSLVSSAALLVLSNLAGELRAGLRINILMAVILAVSVVELAWLQPYMNTLRAAMAGLQGDELAAMRSQFGNMHAISSVLYSVKMIGALVWGLSRFGVTKDSKPALASKA
;
A
#
# COMPACT_ATOMS: atom_id res chain seq x y z
N MET A 1 25.70 -15.00 -9.24
CA MET A 1 24.26 -14.73 -9.42
C MET A 1 24.11 -13.85 -10.63
N THR A 2 23.52 -14.34 -11.73
CA THR A 2 23.43 -13.57 -12.97
C THR A 2 22.51 -12.36 -12.77
N TRP A 3 22.88 -11.19 -13.26
CA TRP A 3 22.12 -9.93 -13.14
C TRP A 3 20.63 -10.09 -13.50
N ARG A 4 20.33 -10.98 -14.45
CA ARG A 4 18.96 -11.34 -14.86
C ARG A 4 18.15 -12.01 -13.75
N GLY A 5 18.76 -12.92 -12.97
CA GLY A 5 18.10 -13.58 -11.85
C GLY A 5 17.73 -12.63 -10.72
N PHE A 6 18.55 -11.61 -10.46
CA PHE A 6 18.28 -10.58 -9.46
C PHE A 6 17.05 -9.74 -9.82
N ARG A 7 16.94 -9.26 -11.06
CA ARG A 7 15.77 -8.48 -11.53
C ARG A 7 14.47 -9.30 -11.54
N SER A 8 14.53 -10.58 -11.90
CA SER A 8 13.35 -11.45 -11.84
C SER A 8 12.85 -11.68 -10.41
N ALA A 9 13.77 -11.80 -9.43
CA ALA A 9 13.41 -11.91 -8.03
C ALA A 9 12.79 -10.61 -7.49
N GLU A 10 13.34 -9.45 -7.85
CA GLU A 10 12.80 -8.13 -7.50
C GLU A 10 11.36 -7.95 -8.04
N LEU A 11 11.14 -8.31 -9.31
CA LEU A 11 9.82 -8.27 -9.95
C LEU A 11 8.82 -9.20 -9.25
N ALA A 12 9.22 -10.45 -8.96
CA ALA A 12 8.36 -11.41 -8.28
C ALA A 12 7.97 -10.93 -6.88
N PHE A 13 8.94 -10.41 -6.13
CA PHE A 13 8.72 -9.85 -4.79
C PHE A 13 7.71 -8.68 -4.84
N TRP A 14 7.91 -7.74 -5.77
CA TRP A 14 6.97 -6.65 -5.98
C TRP A 14 5.58 -7.14 -6.38
N ALA A 15 5.48 -8.09 -7.32
CA ALA A 15 4.20 -8.60 -7.82
C ALA A 15 3.38 -9.31 -6.73
N ILE A 16 4.05 -10.09 -5.86
CA ILE A 16 3.41 -10.74 -4.71
C ILE A 16 2.90 -9.68 -3.72
N TRP A 17 3.73 -8.68 -3.41
CA TRP A 17 3.33 -7.60 -2.52
C TRP A 17 2.16 -6.77 -3.08
N LEU A 18 2.22 -6.40 -4.35
CA LEU A 18 1.13 -5.70 -5.04
C LEU A 18 -0.15 -6.56 -5.03
N GLY A 19 -0.03 -7.85 -5.34
CA GLY A 19 -1.16 -8.79 -5.31
C GLY A 19 -1.84 -8.83 -3.95
N ALA A 20 -1.06 -8.87 -2.86
CA ALA A 20 -1.60 -8.85 -1.50
C ALA A 20 -2.41 -7.57 -1.20
N LEU A 21 -1.92 -6.40 -1.64
CA LEU A 21 -2.62 -5.13 -1.49
C LEU A 21 -3.99 -5.14 -2.19
N TRP A 22 -4.03 -5.56 -3.45
CA TRP A 22 -5.26 -5.59 -4.24
C TRP A 22 -6.24 -6.66 -3.75
N PHE A 23 -5.73 -7.84 -3.41
CA PHE A 23 -6.53 -8.93 -2.85
C PHE A 23 -7.24 -8.52 -1.56
N MET A 24 -6.55 -7.78 -0.68
CA MET A 24 -7.14 -7.30 0.56
C MET A 24 -8.29 -6.31 0.33
N ALA A 25 -8.13 -5.37 -0.59
CA ALA A 25 -9.15 -4.36 -0.86
C ALA A 25 -10.36 -4.91 -1.62
N ILE A 26 -10.14 -5.75 -2.63
CA ILE A 26 -11.22 -6.20 -3.54
C ILE A 26 -11.98 -7.39 -2.97
N LEU A 27 -11.28 -8.34 -2.34
CA LEU A 27 -11.90 -9.60 -1.93
C LEU A 27 -12.06 -9.71 -0.42
N VAL A 28 -10.98 -9.53 0.33
CA VAL A 28 -11.00 -9.83 1.77
C VAL A 28 -11.84 -8.83 2.55
N ALA A 29 -11.65 -7.53 2.36
CA ALA A 29 -12.43 -6.52 3.08
C ALA A 29 -13.95 -6.66 2.78
N PRO A 30 -14.42 -6.71 1.51
CA PRO A 30 -15.84 -6.93 1.23
C PRO A 30 -16.36 -8.28 1.75
N GLY A 31 -15.56 -9.34 1.67
CA GLY A 31 -15.91 -10.66 2.18
C GLY A 31 -16.16 -10.65 3.70
N LEU A 32 -15.30 -9.98 4.48
CA LEU A 32 -15.45 -9.85 5.92
C LEU A 32 -16.76 -9.14 6.30
N PHE A 33 -17.09 -8.03 5.64
CA PHE A 33 -18.32 -7.29 5.91
C PHE A 33 -19.59 -7.97 5.38
N LYS A 34 -19.44 -8.94 4.46
CA LYS A 34 -20.53 -9.77 3.97
C LYS A 34 -20.84 -10.94 4.91
N TRP A 35 -19.82 -11.55 5.51
CA TRP A 35 -19.96 -12.81 6.23
C TRP A 35 -19.95 -12.68 7.76
N LEU A 36 -19.40 -11.58 8.30
CA LEU A 36 -19.38 -11.33 9.74
C LEU A 36 -20.30 -10.16 10.11
N PRO A 37 -20.81 -10.12 11.35
CA PRO A 37 -21.43 -8.92 11.85
C PRO A 37 -20.41 -7.77 11.91
N ARG A 38 -20.90 -6.52 11.79
CA ARG A 38 -20.05 -5.34 11.57
C ARG A 38 -18.95 -5.14 12.63
N PRO A 39 -19.21 -5.32 13.94
CA PRO A 39 -18.18 -5.19 14.97
C PRO A 39 -17.02 -6.17 14.77
N GLU A 40 -17.33 -7.45 14.53
CA GLU A 40 -16.37 -8.53 14.33
C GLU A 40 -15.61 -8.36 13.01
N ALA A 41 -16.32 -8.02 11.92
CA ALA A 41 -15.72 -7.72 10.63
C ALA A 41 -14.68 -6.58 10.75
N GLY A 42 -15.02 -5.51 11.47
CA GLY A 42 -14.13 -4.37 11.70
C GLY A 42 -12.89 -4.74 12.52
N LEU A 43 -13.04 -5.59 13.54
CA LEU A 43 -11.92 -6.09 14.35
C LEU A 43 -10.95 -6.95 13.53
N VAL A 44 -11.48 -7.92 12.78
CA VAL A 44 -10.67 -8.80 11.92
C VAL A 44 -10.00 -7.99 10.81
N ALA A 45 -10.75 -7.12 10.13
CA ALA A 45 -10.22 -6.23 9.10
C ALA A 45 -9.08 -5.38 9.65
N GLY A 46 -9.27 -4.74 10.81
CA GLY A 46 -8.22 -3.94 11.45
C GLY A 46 -6.92 -4.72 11.68
N ARG A 47 -7.02 -5.98 12.12
CA ARG A 47 -5.84 -6.84 12.36
C ARG A 47 -5.16 -7.26 11.05
N LEU A 48 -5.93 -7.54 10.00
CA LEU A 48 -5.37 -7.85 8.68
C LEU A 48 -4.69 -6.62 8.07
N PHE A 49 -5.29 -5.44 8.18
CA PHE A 49 -4.67 -4.19 7.73
C PHE A 49 -3.41 -3.85 8.55
N TYR A 50 -3.34 -4.18 9.84
CA TYR A 50 -2.11 -4.09 10.64
C TYR A 50 -0.98 -4.93 10.04
N MET A 51 -1.25 -6.22 9.83
CA MET A 51 -0.27 -7.15 9.27
C MET A 51 0.15 -6.72 7.86
N LEU A 52 -0.80 -6.26 7.05
CA LEU A 52 -0.52 -5.78 5.70
C LEU A 52 0.26 -4.47 5.70
N ALA A 53 0.03 -3.57 6.66
CA ALA A 53 0.83 -2.35 6.83
C ALA A 53 2.27 -2.67 7.23
N LEU A 54 2.49 -3.65 8.13
CA LEU A 54 3.84 -4.17 8.42
C LEU A 54 4.49 -4.78 7.18
N TYR A 55 3.75 -5.60 6.44
CA TYR A 55 4.26 -6.21 5.22
C TYR A 55 4.63 -5.15 4.17
N SER A 56 3.82 -4.09 4.03
CA SER A 56 4.11 -2.94 3.19
C SER A 56 5.31 -2.12 3.66
N LEU A 57 5.48 -1.93 4.96
CA LEU A 57 6.64 -1.22 5.52
C LEU A 57 7.93 -1.96 5.13
N VAL A 58 7.98 -3.27 5.36
CA VAL A 58 9.14 -4.11 5.04
C VAL A 58 9.38 -4.16 3.53
N SER A 59 8.32 -4.37 2.73
CA SER A 59 8.44 -4.49 1.28
C SER A 59 8.88 -3.20 0.62
N SER A 60 8.33 -2.06 1.03
CA SER A 60 8.72 -0.74 0.50
C SER A 60 10.14 -0.36 0.90
N ALA A 61 10.55 -0.65 2.14
CA ALA A 61 11.94 -0.44 2.57
C ALA A 61 12.91 -1.31 1.78
N ALA A 62 12.62 -2.61 1.61
CA ALA A 62 13.45 -3.54 0.86
C ALA A 62 13.58 -3.11 -0.62
N LEU A 63 12.47 -2.81 -1.30
CA LEU A 63 12.47 -2.35 -2.69
C LEU A 63 13.19 -1.01 -2.86
N LEU A 64 13.07 -0.09 -1.89
CA LEU A 64 13.82 1.16 -1.90
C LEU A 64 15.33 0.92 -1.79
N VAL A 65 15.77 0.06 -0.88
CA VAL A 65 17.20 -0.29 -0.74
C VAL A 65 17.73 -0.95 -2.01
N LEU A 66 17.00 -1.92 -2.57
CA LEU A 66 17.38 -2.60 -3.81
C LEU A 66 17.47 -1.62 -4.99
N SER A 67 16.55 -0.65 -5.09
CA SER A 67 16.58 0.42 -6.09
C SER A 67 17.84 1.29 -5.98
N ASN A 68 18.26 1.64 -4.76
CA ASN A 68 19.46 2.45 -4.54
C ASN A 68 20.76 1.68 -4.81
N LEU A 69 20.83 0.40 -4.42
CA LEU A 69 22.02 -0.44 -4.64
C LEU A 69 22.28 -0.74 -6.12
N ALA A 70 21.24 -0.72 -6.97
CA ALA A 70 21.38 -0.93 -8.41
C ALA A 70 22.08 0.24 -9.16
N GLY A 71 22.44 1.33 -8.47
CA GLY A 71 23.20 2.46 -9.05
C GLY A 71 22.39 3.41 -9.93
N GLU A 72 21.07 3.25 -10.00
CA GLU A 72 20.16 4.05 -10.85
C GLU A 72 19.67 5.35 -10.17
N LEU A 73 20.32 5.80 -9.09
CA LEU A 73 19.89 6.90 -8.21
C LEU A 73 19.52 8.21 -8.94
N ARG A 74 20.25 8.58 -10.00
CA ARG A 74 19.98 9.82 -10.77
C ARG A 74 18.90 9.65 -11.85
N ALA A 75 18.70 8.45 -12.38
CA ALA A 75 17.65 8.15 -13.37
C ALA A 75 16.28 7.87 -12.71
N GLY A 76 16.26 7.53 -11.41
CA GLY A 76 15.08 7.07 -10.68
C GLY A 76 14.60 7.93 -9.51
N LEU A 77 15.04 9.19 -9.34
CA LEU A 77 14.69 10.01 -8.16
C LEU A 77 13.17 10.10 -7.92
N ARG A 78 12.37 10.28 -8.98
CA ARG A 78 10.89 10.32 -8.88
C ARG A 78 10.30 9.01 -8.37
N ILE A 79 10.84 7.89 -8.84
CA ILE A 79 10.42 6.53 -8.46
C ILE A 79 10.80 6.25 -7.00
N ASN A 80 11.98 6.69 -6.56
CA ASN A 80 12.43 6.57 -5.18
C ASN A 80 11.62 7.45 -4.22
N ILE A 81 11.26 8.68 -4.62
CA ILE A 81 10.36 9.55 -3.84
C ILE A 81 9.00 8.87 -3.67
N LEU A 82 8.43 8.29 -4.73
CA LEU A 82 7.16 7.58 -4.64
C LEU A 82 7.22 6.42 -3.64
N MET A 83 8.29 5.62 -3.68
CA MET A 83 8.48 4.54 -2.71
C MET A 83 8.69 5.07 -1.28
N ALA A 84 9.40 6.19 -1.11
CA ALA A 84 9.55 6.85 0.19
C ALA A 84 8.20 7.36 0.73
N VAL A 85 7.33 7.88 -0.13
CA VAL A 85 5.96 8.26 0.25
C VAL A 85 5.17 7.04 0.70
N ILE A 86 5.23 5.92 -0.02
CA ILE A 86 4.56 4.67 0.38
C ILE A 86 5.08 4.16 1.74
N LEU A 87 6.39 4.23 1.95
CA LEU A 87 7.02 3.87 3.21
C LEU A 87 6.49 4.77 4.34
N ALA A 88 6.46 6.09 4.14
CA ALA A 88 5.95 7.05 5.11
C ALA A 88 4.47 6.81 5.43
N VAL A 89 3.63 6.53 4.42
CA VAL A 89 2.22 6.16 4.61
C VAL A 89 2.10 4.91 5.47
N SER A 90 2.93 3.89 5.23
CA SER A 90 2.92 2.65 6.03
C SER A 90 3.29 2.90 7.50
N VAL A 91 4.23 3.82 7.75
CA VAL A 91 4.57 4.27 9.11
C VAL A 91 3.39 4.99 9.76
N VAL A 92 2.75 5.94 9.07
CA VAL A 92 1.58 6.68 9.59
C VAL A 92 0.42 5.74 9.91
N GLU A 93 0.17 4.75 9.05
CA GLU A 93 -0.83 3.71 9.29
C GLU A 93 -0.57 2.97 10.60
N LEU A 94 0.68 2.53 10.83
CA LEU A 94 1.05 1.73 12.01
C LEU A 94 1.14 2.57 13.28
N ALA A 95 1.76 3.75 13.21
CA ALA A 95 2.09 4.55 14.38
C ALA A 95 0.93 5.42 14.88
N TRP A 96 0.04 5.84 13.99
CA TRP A 96 -1.05 6.75 14.35
C TRP A 96 -2.43 6.19 14.01
N LEU A 97 -2.66 5.84 12.75
CA LEU A 97 -4.01 5.55 12.27
C LEU A 97 -4.64 4.36 13.00
N GLN A 98 -3.88 3.27 13.11
CA GLN A 98 -4.35 2.05 13.74
C GLN A 98 -4.56 2.16 15.26
N PRO A 99 -3.62 2.70 16.07
CA PRO A 99 -3.89 2.90 17.48
C PRO A 99 -5.08 3.84 17.69
N TYR A 100 -5.19 4.90 16.91
CA TYR A 100 -6.31 5.84 17.01
C TYR A 100 -7.67 5.23 16.64
N MET A 101 -7.74 4.43 15.58
CA MET A 101 -8.98 3.72 15.25
C MET A 101 -9.36 2.66 16.29
N ASN A 102 -8.37 2.02 16.93
CA ASN A 102 -8.62 1.06 17.99
C ASN A 102 -9.14 1.74 19.27
N THR A 103 -8.63 2.91 19.64
CA THR A 103 -9.14 3.67 20.79
C THR A 103 -10.58 4.15 20.55
N LEU A 104 -10.88 4.68 19.35
CA LEU A 104 -12.25 5.03 18.98
C LEU A 104 -13.20 3.83 19.04
N ARG A 105 -12.75 2.67 18.55
CA ARG A 105 -13.55 1.43 18.61
C ARG A 105 -13.81 0.97 20.04
N ALA A 106 -12.80 1.02 20.90
CA ALA A 106 -12.95 0.66 22.31
C ALA A 106 -13.90 1.61 23.05
N ALA A 107 -13.81 2.91 22.78
CA ALA A 107 -14.70 3.91 23.37
C ALA A 107 -16.18 3.69 23.00
N MET A 108 -16.46 3.23 21.78
CA MET A 108 -17.83 2.94 21.34
C MET A 108 -18.52 1.79 22.07
N ALA A 109 -17.77 0.87 22.70
CA ALA A 109 -18.35 -0.32 23.33
C ALA A 109 -19.23 -0.01 24.56
N GLY A 110 -19.05 1.15 25.20
CA GLY A 110 -19.79 1.56 26.40
C GLY A 110 -20.79 2.70 26.19
N LEU A 111 -20.88 3.27 24.98
CA LEU A 111 -21.71 4.44 24.70
C LEU A 111 -23.09 4.04 24.17
N GLN A 112 -24.10 4.89 24.42
CA GLN A 112 -25.46 4.74 23.91
C GLN A 112 -26.01 6.09 23.42
N GLY A 113 -27.12 6.08 22.69
CA GLY A 113 -27.79 7.30 22.22
C GLY A 113 -26.93 8.18 21.31
N ASP A 114 -27.02 9.50 21.51
CA ASP A 114 -26.41 10.51 20.65
C ASP A 114 -24.87 10.50 20.70
N GLU A 115 -24.29 10.18 21.87
CA GLU A 115 -22.83 10.07 22.03
C GLU A 115 -22.25 8.95 21.15
N LEU A 116 -22.96 7.82 21.07
CA LEU A 116 -22.59 6.70 20.20
C LEU A 116 -22.72 7.08 18.73
N ALA A 117 -23.74 7.86 18.35
CA ALA A 117 -23.90 8.34 16.98
C ALA A 117 -22.75 9.28 16.57
N ALA A 118 -22.34 10.19 17.45
CA ALA A 118 -21.20 11.08 17.23
C ALA A 118 -19.88 10.30 17.07
N MET A 119 -19.62 9.33 17.94
CA MET A 119 -18.42 8.48 17.85
C MET A 119 -18.39 7.61 16.58
N ARG A 120 -19.54 7.07 16.15
CA ARG A 120 -19.64 6.33 14.89
C ARG A 120 -19.34 7.22 13.68
N SER A 121 -19.82 8.46 13.69
CA SER A 121 -19.50 9.45 12.66
C SER A 121 -17.99 9.73 12.60
N GLN A 122 -17.37 9.95 13.77
CA GLN A 122 -15.92 10.15 13.85
C GLN A 122 -15.13 8.93 13.36
N PHE A 123 -15.56 7.72 13.72
CA PHE A 123 -14.97 6.48 13.22
C PHE A 123 -15.11 6.37 11.70
N GLY A 124 -16.27 6.72 11.14
CA GLY A 124 -16.52 6.76 9.70
C GLY A 124 -15.56 7.72 8.96
N ASN A 125 -15.33 8.91 9.51
CA ASN A 125 -14.38 9.86 8.96
C ASN A 125 -12.95 9.31 8.95
N MET A 126 -12.52 8.72 10.07
CA MET A 126 -11.19 8.12 10.17
C MET A 126 -11.04 6.91 9.24
N HIS A 127 -12.11 6.12 9.07
CA HIS A 127 -12.14 5.04 8.11
C HIS A 127 -11.99 5.56 6.67
N ALA A 128 -12.66 6.65 6.30
CA ALA A 128 -12.49 7.27 4.99
C ALA A 128 -11.03 7.73 4.74
N ILE A 129 -10.42 8.38 5.74
CA ILE A 129 -8.99 8.76 5.68
C ILE A 129 -8.11 7.52 5.48
N SER A 130 -8.37 6.44 6.23
CA SER A 130 -7.63 5.19 6.08
C SER A 130 -7.74 4.58 4.69
N SER A 131 -8.93 4.62 4.09
CA SER A 131 -9.17 4.10 2.74
C SER A 131 -8.41 4.90 1.68
N VAL A 132 -8.29 6.22 1.85
CA VAL A 132 -7.50 7.08 0.96
C VAL A 132 -6.01 6.74 1.07
N LEU A 133 -5.46 6.67 2.28
CA LEU A 133 -4.05 6.30 2.51
C LEU A 133 -3.72 4.93 1.92
N TYR A 134 -4.62 3.96 2.13
CA TYR A 134 -4.48 2.62 1.57
C TYR A 134 -4.51 2.64 0.03
N SER A 135 -5.40 3.45 -0.56
CA SER A 135 -5.49 3.60 -2.02
C SER A 135 -4.24 4.22 -2.62
N VAL A 136 -3.67 5.25 -1.97
CA VAL A 136 -2.39 5.85 -2.35
C VAL A 136 -1.28 4.81 -2.35
N LYS A 137 -1.22 3.94 -1.34
CA LYS A 137 -0.27 2.84 -1.27
C LYS A 137 -0.46 1.81 -2.41
N MET A 138 -1.69 1.40 -2.68
CA MET A 138 -2.00 0.46 -3.77
C MET A 138 -1.59 0.99 -5.15
N ILE A 139 -2.03 2.22 -5.46
CA ILE A 139 -1.80 2.85 -6.77
C ILE A 139 -0.33 3.22 -6.88
N GLY A 140 0.27 3.75 -5.82
CA GLY A 140 1.70 4.06 -5.78
C GLY A 140 2.56 2.83 -6.03
N ALA A 141 2.26 1.69 -5.40
CA ALA A 141 2.96 0.43 -5.62
C ALA A 141 2.85 -0.04 -7.08
N LEU A 142 1.67 0.08 -7.68
CA LEU A 142 1.44 -0.23 -9.09
C LEU A 142 2.30 0.67 -10.01
N VAL A 143 2.18 2.00 -9.84
CA VAL A 143 2.91 2.98 -10.65
C VAL A 143 4.42 2.81 -10.51
N TRP A 144 4.90 2.51 -9.30
CA TRP A 144 6.31 2.26 -9.04
C TRP A 144 6.81 1.05 -9.84
N GLY A 145 6.12 -0.08 -9.77
CA GLY A 145 6.58 -1.30 -10.45
C GLY A 145 6.45 -1.23 -11.97
N LEU A 146 5.42 -0.58 -12.49
CA LEU A 146 5.36 -0.27 -13.92
C LEU A 146 6.57 0.58 -14.33
N SER A 147 6.83 1.69 -13.62
CA SER A 147 7.97 2.55 -13.92
C SER A 147 9.33 1.85 -13.78
N ARG A 148 9.42 0.84 -12.90
CA ARG A 148 10.62 0.04 -12.62
C ARG A 148 10.85 -1.08 -13.65
N PHE A 149 9.78 -1.75 -14.10
CA PHE A 149 9.86 -3.01 -14.85
C PHE A 149 9.32 -2.95 -16.30
N GLY A 150 8.64 -1.88 -16.75
CA GLY A 150 8.21 -1.70 -18.15
C GLY A 150 7.31 -0.46 -18.38
N VAL A 151 7.48 0.35 -19.42
CA VAL A 151 7.54 0.00 -20.86
C VAL A 151 8.50 0.98 -21.54
N THR A 152 9.56 0.50 -22.20
CA THR A 152 10.35 1.35 -23.10
C THR A 152 9.43 1.85 -24.20
N LYS A 153 9.33 3.17 -24.35
CA LYS A 153 8.74 3.80 -25.53
C LYS A 153 9.74 3.64 -26.69
N ASP A 154 10.01 2.41 -27.10
CA ASP A 154 10.81 2.12 -28.29
C ASP A 154 9.93 2.34 -29.52
N SER A 155 9.89 3.58 -30.00
CA SER A 155 9.37 3.90 -31.34
C SER A 155 9.96 5.21 -31.83
N LYS A 156 11.25 5.17 -32.15
CA LYS A 156 11.74 5.84 -33.37
C LYS A 156 12.62 4.85 -34.11
N PRO A 157 12.18 4.29 -35.25
CA PRO A 157 13.12 3.59 -36.11
C PRO A 157 14.21 4.60 -36.51
N ALA A 158 15.44 4.28 -36.16
CA ALA A 158 16.60 4.87 -36.79
C ALA A 158 16.58 4.43 -38.26
N LEU A 159 16.48 5.39 -39.18
CA LEU A 159 16.85 5.40 -40.61
C LEU A 159 16.12 6.63 -41.21
N ALA A 160 16.74 7.64 -41.81
CA ALA A 160 18.01 7.67 -42.52
C ALA A 160 18.68 9.05 -42.39
N SER A 161 19.93 9.05 -41.93
CA SER A 161 20.97 9.87 -42.53
C SER A 161 21.61 8.99 -43.60
N LYS A 162 21.48 9.39 -44.87
CA LYS A 162 22.43 9.20 -45.99
C LYS A 162 21.71 9.41 -47.33
N ALA A 163 21.77 10.66 -47.81
CA ALA A 163 22.21 11.08 -49.14
C ALA A 163 22.06 12.60 -49.22
#